data_AF-A0A3L8DZG3-F1
#
_entry.id   AF-A0A3L8DZG3-F1
#
_cell.length_a   1.000
_cell.length_b   1.000
_cell.length_c   1.000
_cell.angle_alpha   90.00
_cell.angle_beta   90.00
_cell.angle_gamma   90.00
#
_symmetry.space_group_name_H-M   'P 1'
#
loop_
_entity.id
_entity.type
_entity.pdbx_description
1 polymer ?
#
loop_
_entity_poly.entity_id
_entity_poly.type
_entity_poly.pdbx_seq_one_letter_code
_entity_poly.pdbx_strand_id
1 'polypeptide(L)'
;MVPAVNGTIIVYVRAVLSALTLILTIATIVPGYISMSEFQGNDYKKWLPVDGGWDWHVASTICEWILAIVYCAFLLTFVPEFRLINFEDPVVTLMYLDKIGSAAIPQKTETTMPQDT
;
A
#
# COMPACT_ATOMS: atom_id res chain seq x y z
N MET A 1 8.76 18.55 -19.09
CA MET A 1 8.68 18.37 -17.62
C MET A 1 7.38 19.07 -17.20
N VAL A 2 6.31 18.30 -17.04
CA VAL A 2 4.96 18.82 -16.75
C VAL A 2 4.98 19.49 -15.36
N PRO A 3 4.29 20.62 -15.14
CA PRO A 3 4.37 21.32 -13.86
C PRO A 3 4.01 20.37 -12.73
N ALA A 4 4.84 20.41 -11.69
CA ALA A 4 4.67 19.67 -10.46
C ALA A 4 3.20 19.72 -10.03
N VAL A 5 2.58 18.54 -9.95
CA VAL A 5 1.22 18.33 -9.41
C VAL A 5 1.03 18.92 -8.00
N ASN A 6 2.11 19.38 -7.37
CA ASN A 6 2.21 19.90 -6.03
C ASN A 6 3.02 21.19 -5.97
N GLY A 7 2.43 22.25 -5.41
CA GLY A 7 3.16 23.48 -5.09
C GLY A 7 4.20 23.24 -3.99
N THR A 8 5.31 23.97 -4.01
CA THR A 8 6.43 23.82 -3.06
C THR A 8 6.01 23.78 -1.57
N ILE A 9 4.91 24.47 -1.21
CA ILE A 9 4.34 24.46 0.15
C ILE A 9 3.92 23.06 0.60
N ILE A 10 3.26 22.27 -0.25
CA ILE A 10 2.77 20.94 0.15
C ILE A 10 3.92 19.96 0.40
N VAL A 11 5.03 20.14 -0.31
CA VAL A 11 6.27 19.37 -0.10
C VAL A 11 6.82 19.62 1.29
N TYR A 12 6.92 20.89 1.71
CA TYR A 12 7.38 21.24 3.05
C TYR A 12 6.41 20.77 4.14
N VAL A 13 5.10 20.92 3.94
CA VAL A 13 4.08 20.42 4.88
C VAL A 13 4.22 18.92 5.07
N ARG A 14 4.37 18.15 3.99
CA ARG A 14 4.59 16.70 4.06
C ARG A 14 5.90 16.33 4.71
N ALA A 15 6.98 17.05 4.43
CA ALA A 15 8.26 16.81 5.07
C ALA A 15 8.18 17.00 6.59
N VAL A 16 7.51 18.06 7.05
CA VAL A 16 7.29 18.33 8.48
C VAL A 16 6.40 17.27 9.12
N LEU A 17 5.27 16.94 8.49
CA LEU A 17 4.37 15.89 8.99
C LEU A 17 5.07 14.52 9.03
N SER A 18 5.89 14.19 8.04
CA SER A 18 6.67 12.94 8.00
C SER A 18 7.75 12.88 9.09
N ALA A 19 8.47 13.99 9.32
CA ALA A 19 9.42 14.07 10.43
C ALA A 19 8.70 13.94 11.79
N LEU A 20 7.54 14.59 11.93
CA LEU A 20 6.73 14.52 13.14
C LEU A 20 6.19 13.10 13.39
N THR A 21 5.69 12.42 12.36
CA THR A 21 5.24 11.02 12.51
C THR A 21 6.39 10.10 12.91
N LEU A 22 7.59 10.28 12.35
CA LEU A 22 8.76 9.50 12.75
C LEU A 22 9.11 9.69 14.23
N ILE A 23 9.17 10.94 14.69
CA ILE A 23 9.45 11.27 16.10
C ILE A 23 8.39 10.66 17.02
N LEU A 24 7.11 10.84 16.69
CA LEU A 24 5.99 10.30 17.47
C LEU A 24 5.94 8.76 17.46
N THR A 25 6.37 8.13 16.36
CA THR A 25 6.51 6.67 16.28
C THR A 25 7.55 6.18 17.27
N ILE A 26 8.72 6.82 17.33
CA ILE A 26 9.76 6.49 18.32
C ILE A 26 9.23 6.73 19.74
N ALA A 27 8.55 7.86 19.97
CA ALA A 27 7.96 8.22 21.26
C ALA A 27 6.78 7.32 21.68
N THR A 28 6.20 6.57 20.75
CA THR A 28 5.20 5.53 21.06
C THR A 28 5.90 4.21 21.37
N ILE A 29 6.76 3.75 20.45
CA ILE A 29 7.36 2.41 20.55
C ILE A 29 8.31 2.27 21.75
N VAL A 30 9.16 3.28 22.02
CA VAL A 30 10.17 3.17 23.09
C VAL A 30 9.52 3.15 24.47
N PRO A 31 8.66 4.12 24.86
CA PRO A 31 7.89 4.05 26.10
C PRO A 31 7.01 2.81 26.20
N GLY A 32 6.37 2.38 25.11
CA GLY A 32 5.57 1.15 25.09
C GLY A 32 6.39 -0.10 25.39
N TYR A 33 7.61 -0.18 24.86
CA TYR A 33 8.54 -1.27 25.19
C TYR A 33 8.99 -1.23 26.66
N ILE A 34 9.38 -0.06 27.17
CA ILE A 34 9.78 0.12 28.58
C ILE A 34 8.63 -0.24 29.51
N SER A 35 7.41 0.20 29.19
CA SER A 35 6.19 -0.16 29.92
C SER A 35 6.04 -1.67 30.04
N MET A 36 6.19 -2.40 28.93
CA MET A 36 6.08 -3.86 28.92
C MET A 36 7.21 -4.54 29.71
N SER A 37 8.43 -4.01 29.68
CA SER A 37 9.53 -4.58 30.46
C SER A 37 9.38 -4.39 31.97
N GLU A 38 8.74 -3.29 32.39
CA GLU A 38 8.51 -2.95 33.80
C GLU A 38 7.19 -3.53 34.34
N PHE A 39 6.41 -4.23 33.51
CA PHE A 39 5.13 -4.79 33.91
C PHE A 39 5.29 -5.99 34.83
N GLN A 40 4.61 -5.94 35.98
CA GLN A 40 4.59 -6.96 37.02
C GLN A 40 3.17 -7.48 37.31
N GLY A 41 2.16 -7.01 36.58
CA GLY A 41 0.78 -7.45 36.73
C GLY A 41 0.52 -8.86 36.19
N ASN A 42 -0.56 -9.49 36.66
CA ASN A 42 -0.97 -10.83 36.21
C ASN A 42 -1.87 -10.80 34.95
N ASP A 43 -2.52 -9.67 34.65
CA ASP A 43 -3.45 -9.54 33.53
C ASP A 43 -3.07 -8.35 32.62
N TYR A 44 -2.48 -8.64 31.47
CA TYR A 44 -2.09 -7.63 30.48
C TYR A 44 -3.26 -6.79 29.92
N LYS A 45 -4.51 -7.23 30.10
CA LYS A 45 -5.68 -6.47 29.66
C LYS A 45 -6.09 -5.38 30.65
N LYS A 46 -5.60 -5.47 31.89
CA LYS A 46 -5.90 -4.54 32.97
C LYS A 46 -4.60 -4.03 33.53
N TRP A 47 -4.15 -2.92 32.99
CA TRP A 47 -3.01 -2.21 33.55
C TRP A 47 -3.51 -1.28 34.65
N LEU A 48 -2.95 -1.40 35.85
CA LEU A 48 -3.18 -0.50 36.96
C LEU A 48 -1.89 0.25 37.30
N PRO A 49 -1.96 1.41 37.96
CA PRO A 49 -0.78 2.12 38.45
C PRO A 49 0.14 1.29 39.34
N VAL A 50 -0.38 0.24 39.98
CA VAL A 50 0.37 -0.67 40.86
C VAL A 50 1.11 -1.76 40.11
N ASP A 51 0.80 -2.01 38.84
CA ASP A 51 1.34 -3.13 38.06
C ASP A 51 2.71 -2.85 37.44
N GLY A 52 3.33 -1.70 37.74
CA GLY A 52 4.62 -1.29 37.17
C GLY A 52 4.49 -0.83 35.71
N GLY A 53 5.37 0.07 35.26
CA GLY A 53 5.37 0.58 33.88
C GLY A 53 4.15 1.43 33.45
N TRP A 54 3.18 1.68 34.35
CA TRP A 54 1.93 2.39 34.03
C TRP A 54 2.14 3.78 33.43
N ASP A 55 3.04 4.59 33.99
CA ASP A 55 3.28 5.95 33.47
C ASP A 55 3.85 5.92 32.03
N TRP A 56 4.73 4.95 31.75
CA TRP A 56 5.25 4.71 30.41
C TRP A 56 4.17 4.20 29.46
N HIS A 57 3.26 3.36 29.95
CA HIS A 57 2.09 2.90 29.20
C HIS A 57 1.23 4.09 28.77
N VAL A 58 0.83 4.94 29.72
CA VAL A 58 -0.03 6.10 29.48
C VAL A 58 0.67 7.09 28.54
N ALA A 59 1.95 7.38 28.76
CA ALA A 59 2.73 8.24 27.87
C ALA A 59 2.78 7.70 26.44
N SER A 60 3.07 6.39 26.28
CA SER A 60 3.04 5.70 24.99
C SER A 60 1.68 5.83 24.30
N THR A 61 0.59 5.58 25.02
CA THR A 61 -0.77 5.65 24.46
C THR A 61 -1.11 7.07 24.04
N ILE A 62 -0.77 8.09 24.84
CA ILE A 62 -0.99 9.50 24.44
C ILE A 62 -0.23 9.81 23.15
N CYS A 63 1.04 9.41 23.06
CA CYS A 63 1.83 9.57 21.84
C CYS A 63 1.23 8.83 20.64
N GLU A 64 0.68 7.64 20.84
CA GLU A 64 0.01 6.85 19.81
C GLU A 64 -1.23 7.58 19.23
N TRP A 65 -2.09 8.12 20.08
CA TRP A 65 -3.28 8.85 19.62
C TRP A 65 -2.91 10.14 18.88
N ILE A 66 -1.87 10.85 19.34
CA ILE A 66 -1.36 12.02 18.62
C ILE A 66 -0.78 11.59 17.27
N LEU A 67 0.00 10.49 17.23
CA LEU A 67 0.55 9.92 16.00
C LEU A 67 -0.56 9.57 15.01
N ALA A 68 -1.64 8.93 15.47
CA ALA A 68 -2.78 8.56 14.63
C ALA A 68 -3.41 9.79 13.97
N ILE A 69 -3.65 10.87 14.73
CA ILE A 69 -4.22 12.11 14.21
C ILE A 69 -3.28 12.76 13.18
N VAL A 70 -1.99 12.86 13.50
CA VAL A 70 -0.98 13.41 12.57
C VAL A 70 -0.88 12.57 11.31
N TYR A 71 -0.96 11.24 11.43
CA TYR A 71 -0.92 10.32 10.30
C TYR A 71 -2.16 10.47 9.41
N CYS A 72 -3.35 10.61 9.99
CA CYS A 72 -4.56 10.94 9.24
C CYS A 72 -4.41 12.28 8.50
N ALA A 73 -3.91 13.32 9.18
CA ALA A 73 -3.67 14.62 8.54
C ALA A 73 -2.65 14.52 7.38
N PHE A 74 -1.59 13.73 7.56
CA PHE A 74 -0.61 13.44 6.52
C PHE A 74 -1.24 12.76 5.31
N LEU A 75 -2.05 11.72 5.51
CA LEU A 75 -2.77 11.03 4.43
C LEU A 75 -3.74 11.96 3.69
N LEU A 76 -4.44 12.84 4.42
CA LEU A 76 -5.34 13.83 3.81
C LEU A 76 -4.61 14.77 2.84
N THR A 77 -3.32 15.04 3.06
CA THR A 77 -2.54 15.83 2.11
C THR A 77 -2.49 15.21 0.71
N PHE A 78 -2.60 13.88 0.58
CA PHE A 78 -2.52 13.16 -0.70
C PHE A 78 -3.88 13.00 -1.40
N VAL A 79 -4.99 13.32 -0.72
CA VAL A 79 -6.34 13.18 -1.29
C VAL A 79 -6.52 13.91 -2.64
N PRO A 80 -6.03 15.16 -2.83
CA PRO A 80 -6.17 15.83 -4.12
C PRO A 80 -5.43 15.11 -5.25
N GLU A 81 -4.25 14.54 -4.98
CA GLU A 81 -3.49 13.76 -5.96
C GLU A 81 -4.20 12.47 -6.33
N PHE A 82 -4.72 11.74 -5.35
CA PHE A 82 -5.44 10.50 -5.62
C PHE A 82 -6.72 10.73 -6.42
N ARG A 83 -7.35 11.90 -6.31
CA ARG A 83 -8.50 12.29 -7.15
C ARG A 83 -8.12 12.59 -8.60
N LEU A 84 -6.85 12.86 -8.89
CA LEU A 84 -6.37 13.10 -10.26
C LEU A 84 -5.99 11.80 -10.98
N ILE A 85 -5.72 10.73 -10.24
CA ILE A 85 -5.40 9.42 -10.81
C ILE A 85 -6.68 8.84 -11.42
N ASN A 86 -6.67 8.66 -12.73
CA ASN A 86 -7.68 7.89 -13.46
C ASN A 86 -7.02 6.59 -13.95
N PHE A 87 -7.65 5.46 -13.65
CA PHE A 87 -7.25 4.17 -14.21
C PHE A 87 -8.06 3.94 -15.49
N GLU A 88 -7.39 3.81 -16.62
CA GLU A 88 -8.02 3.35 -17.85
C GLU A 88 -8.11 1.81 -17.80
N ASP A 89 -9.24 1.25 -18.21
CA ASP A 89 -9.43 -0.20 -18.24
C ASP A 89 -8.43 -0.85 -19.22
N PRO A 90 -7.79 -2.00 -18.86
CA PRO A 90 -6.90 -2.67 -19.79
C PRO A 90 -7.70 -3.24 -20.97
N VAL A 91 -7.20 -3.04 -22.18
CA VAL A 91 -7.78 -3.62 -23.39
C VAL A 91 -7.54 -5.13 -23.38
N VAL A 92 -8.58 -5.92 -23.13
CA VAL A 92 -8.53 -7.38 -23.17
C VAL A 92 -8.91 -7.88 -24.56
N THR A 93 -7.97 -8.49 -25.27
CA THR A 93 -8.21 -9.14 -26.57
C THR A 93 -8.34 -10.65 -26.39
N LEU A 94 -9.52 -11.20 -26.70
CA LEU A 94 -9.74 -12.65 -26.71
C LEU A 94 -9.20 -13.26 -28.01
N MET A 95 -8.13 -14.05 -27.92
CA MET A 95 -7.59 -14.82 -29.04
C MET A 95 -8.06 -16.27 -28.94
N TYR A 96 -8.87 -16.71 -29.91
CA TYR A 96 -9.23 -18.12 -30.06
C TYR A 96 -8.07 -18.88 -30.72
N LEU A 97 -7.48 -19.83 -29.98
CA LEU A 97 -6.34 -20.62 -30.45
C LEU A 97 -6.71 -21.66 -31.54
N ASP A 98 -7.99 -21.85 -31.81
CA ASP A 98 -8.49 -22.89 -32.73
C ASP A 98 -8.12 -22.64 -34.21
N LYS A 99 -7.89 -21.37 -34.60
CA LYS A 99 -7.53 -21.03 -36.00
C LYS A 99 -6.05 -21.18 -36.35
N ILE A 100 -5.16 -21.38 -35.37
CA ILE A 100 -3.71 -21.43 -35.62
C ILE A 100 -3.29 -22.82 -36.14
N GLY A 101 -4.06 -23.87 -35.82
CA GLY A 101 -3.78 -25.25 -36.25
C GLY A 101 -4.31 -25.63 -37.63
N SER A 102 -5.26 -24.88 -38.20
CA SER A 102 -5.96 -25.29 -39.44
C SER A 102 -5.33 -24.74 -40.73
N ALA A 103 -4.47 -23.72 -40.65
CA ALA A 103 -3.76 -23.19 -41.83
C ALA A 103 -2.54 -24.02 -42.27
N ALA A 104 -2.18 -25.07 -41.50
CA ALA A 104 -0.96 -25.85 -41.71
C ALA A 104 -1.18 -27.25 -42.33
N ILE A 105 -2.37 -27.54 -42.87
CA ILE A 105 -2.62 -28.81 -43.57
C ILE A 105 -2.75 -28.52 -45.08
N PRO A 106 -1.68 -28.73 -45.88
CA PRO A 106 -1.81 -28.79 -47.33
C PRO A 106 -2.74 -29.96 -47.68
N GLN A 107 -3.86 -29.63 -48.31
CA GLN A 107 -4.77 -30.61 -48.89
C GLN A 107 -4.01 -31.36 -50.00
N LYS A 108 -3.52 -32.57 -49.68
CA LYS A 108 -2.95 -33.50 -50.65
C LYS A 108 -4.10 -34.02 -51.52
N THR A 109 -4.36 -33.37 -52.65
CA THR A 109 -5.25 -33.93 -53.66
C THR A 109 -4.46 -34.81 -54.61
N GLU A 110 -4.89 -36.05 -54.62
CA GLU A 110 -4.36 -37.20 -55.32
C GLU A 110 -4.80 -37.22 -56.80
N THR A 111 -3.88 -37.70 -57.61
CA THR A 111 -3.80 -37.95 -59.06
C THR A 111 -5.10 -38.30 -59.81
N THR A 112 -5.29 -37.73 -61.01
CA THR A 112 -5.74 -38.51 -62.17
C THR A 112 -5.19 -37.91 -63.47
N MET A 113 -4.29 -38.67 -64.13
CA MET A 113 -3.76 -38.40 -65.48
C MET A 113 -4.83 -38.70 -66.55
N PRO A 114 -4.94 -37.93 -67.63
CA PRO A 114 -5.54 -38.39 -68.88
C PRO A 114 -4.51 -39.14 -69.72
N GLN A 115 -4.90 -40.31 -70.23
CA GLN A 115 -4.18 -41.06 -71.26
C GLN A 115 -4.69 -40.56 -72.62
N ASP A 116 -3.80 -39.98 -73.43
CA ASP A 116 -4.11 -39.56 -74.81
C ASP A 116 -4.18 -40.78 -75.76
N THR A 117 -5.17 -40.71 -76.66
CA THR A 117 -5.38 -41.40 -77.97
C THR A 117 -4.76 -42.77 -78.25
#